data_AF-A0ABD1IWD7-F1
#
_entry.id   AF-A0ABD1IWD7-F1
#
_cell.length_a   1.000
_cell.length_b   1.000
_cell.length_c   1.000
_cell.angle_alpha   90.00
_cell.angle_beta   90.00
_cell.angle_gamma   90.00
#
_symmetry.space_group_name_H-M   'P 1'
#
loop_
_entity.id
_entity.type
_entity.pdbx_description
1 polymer ?
#
loop_
_entity_poly.entity_id
_entity_poly.type
_entity_poly.pdbx_seq_one_letter_code
_entity_poly.pdbx_strand_id
1 'polypeptide(L)'
;MVRSPVIRRHPSPPRAAEDLISQIVERRPVVGGRGKSYVVSIMGRRRVLPHINSADWGVRNQAERQAVNFVVQGSAADLCKMAMIRIFSHITSSATLTARLVAQIHDELLFEVEDEQLQEFALLVKSTMESLQHIDSLGVHLTVQLKVVVSSGSSWGSMSELSLPATSSCP
;
A
#
# COMPACT_ATOMS: atom_id res chain seq x y z
N MET A 1 57.30 12.62 11.34
CA MET A 1 56.02 13.35 11.19
C MET A 1 54.92 12.31 10.99
N VAL A 2 54.30 11.85 12.09
CA VAL A 2 53.26 10.81 12.06
C VAL A 2 51.91 11.49 11.83
N ARG A 3 51.25 11.22 10.70
CA ARG A 3 49.91 11.75 10.42
C ARG A 3 48.89 10.91 11.21
N SER A 4 48.16 11.56 12.11
CA SER A 4 47.04 10.96 12.86
C SER A 4 45.98 10.39 11.90
N PRO A 5 45.29 9.30 12.26
CA PRO A 5 44.20 8.77 11.46
C PRO A 5 43.02 9.76 11.46
N VAL A 6 42.60 10.19 10.27
CA VAL A 6 41.38 10.97 10.07
C VAL A 6 40.21 9.99 10.11
N ILE A 7 39.53 9.87 11.24
CA ILE A 7 38.24 9.19 11.33
C ILE A 7 37.22 10.13 10.67
N ARG A 8 36.91 9.90 9.38
CA ARG A 8 35.77 10.55 8.74
C ARG A 8 34.50 10.05 9.43
N ARG A 9 33.87 10.89 10.25
CA ARG A 9 32.47 10.67 10.62
C ARG A 9 31.66 10.78 9.34
N HIS A 10 31.02 9.68 8.94
CA HIS A 10 30.02 9.71 7.87
C HIS A 10 28.96 10.75 8.26
N PRO A 11 28.47 11.60 7.34
CA PRO A 11 27.43 12.56 7.66
C PRO A 11 26.23 11.80 8.24
N SER A 12 25.76 12.25 9.40
CA SER A 12 24.50 11.80 9.97
C SER A 12 23.41 11.87 8.89
N PRO A 13 22.47 10.90 8.83
CA PRO A 13 21.38 10.97 7.87
C PRO A 13 20.66 12.33 8.00
N PRO A 14 20.10 12.87 6.90
CA PRO A 14 19.43 14.16 6.94
C PRO A 14 18.34 14.15 8.01
N ARG A 15 18.27 15.19 8.85
CA ARG A 15 17.36 15.31 10.01
C ARG A 15 15.92 14.86 9.70
N ALA A 16 15.43 15.16 8.50
CA ALA A 16 14.10 14.77 8.03
C ALA A 16 13.83 13.25 8.06
N ALA A 17 14.83 12.40 7.83
CA ALA A 17 14.67 10.95 7.88
C ALA A 17 14.56 10.42 9.32
N GLU A 18 15.35 10.96 10.25
CA GLU A 18 15.24 10.65 11.68
C GLU A 18 13.89 11.13 12.25
N ASP A 19 13.41 12.29 11.78
CA ASP A 19 12.11 12.85 12.14
C ASP A 19 10.95 11.96 11.66
N LEU A 20 11.02 11.43 10.43
CA LEU A 20 10.02 10.52 9.88
C LEU A 20 9.98 9.19 10.64
N ILE A 21 11.14 8.60 10.94
CA ILE A 21 11.22 7.33 11.67
C ILE A 21 10.63 7.46 13.07
N SER A 22 10.86 8.59 13.73
CA SER A 22 10.29 8.89 15.03
C SER A 22 8.77 9.04 15.00
N GLN A 23 8.20 9.48 13.86
CA GLN A 23 6.75 9.60 13.68
C GLN A 23 6.06 8.26 13.40
N ILE A 24 6.72 7.33 12.70
CA ILE A 24 6.08 6.07 12.26
C ILE A 24 6.32 4.88 13.21
N VAL A 25 7.38 4.93 14.04
CA VAL A 25 7.72 3.82 14.95
C VAL A 25 6.95 3.96 16.26
N GLU A 26 6.00 3.07 16.48
CA GLU A 26 5.30 2.92 17.74
C GLU A 26 6.11 2.07 18.72
N ARG A 27 6.06 2.44 20.00
CA ARG A 27 6.68 1.71 21.10
C ARG A 27 5.61 1.28 22.10
N ARG A 28 5.49 -0.03 22.35
CA ARG A 28 4.75 -0.52 23.52
C ARG A 28 5.71 -1.06 24.58
N PRO A 29 5.60 -0.61 25.84
CA PRO A 29 6.26 -1.28 26.95
C PRO A 29 5.68 -2.69 27.08
N VAL A 30 6.54 -3.70 27.19
CA VAL A 30 6.13 -5.06 27.53
C VAL A 30 6.39 -5.22 29.03
N VAL A 31 5.37 -5.62 29.79
CA VAL A 31 5.53 -5.89 31.22
C VAL A 31 6.61 -6.98 31.39
N GLY A 32 7.72 -6.63 32.05
CA GLY A 32 8.83 -7.56 32.34
C GLY A 32 9.96 -7.64 31.30
N GLY A 33 10.06 -6.75 30.30
CA GLY A 33 11.16 -6.80 29.32
C GLY A 33 11.39 -5.52 28.49
N ARG A 34 12.35 -5.55 27.57
CA ARG A 34 12.60 -4.46 26.60
C ARG A 34 11.37 -4.35 25.68
N GLY A 35 10.76 -3.17 25.62
CA GLY A 35 9.57 -2.91 24.79
C GLY A 35 9.76 -3.30 23.32
N LYS A 36 8.71 -3.80 22.67
CA LYS A 36 8.75 -4.12 21.23
C LYS A 36 8.42 -2.86 20.43
N SER A 37 9.36 -2.46 19.58
CA SER A 37 9.11 -1.44 18.57
C SER A 37 8.48 -2.05 17.32
N TYR A 38 7.46 -1.41 16.79
CA TYR A 38 6.81 -1.83 15.56
C TYR A 38 6.38 -0.62 14.74
N VAL A 39 6.14 -0.84 13.46
CA VAL A 39 5.48 0.13 12.57
C VAL A 39 4.12 -0.41 12.14
N VAL A 40 3.24 0.49 11.72
CA VAL A 40 1.85 0.18 11.36
C VAL A 40 1.55 0.73 9.96
N SER A 41 0.80 -0.03 9.16
CA SER A 41 0.24 0.46 7.91
C SER A 41 -1.05 1.25 8.14
N ILE A 42 -1.58 1.88 7.10
CA ILE A 42 -2.82 2.68 7.15
C ILE A 42 -4.05 1.93 7.69
N MET A 43 -4.14 0.60 7.47
CA MET A 43 -5.25 -0.22 7.98
C MET A 43 -4.88 -1.01 9.25
N GLY A 44 -3.81 -0.64 9.95
CA GLY A 44 -3.51 -1.19 11.28
C GLY A 44 -2.64 -2.46 11.28
N ARG A 45 -2.13 -2.92 10.13
CA ARG A 45 -1.25 -4.10 10.07
C ARG A 45 0.13 -3.75 10.63
N ARG A 46 0.65 -4.59 11.52
CA ARG A 46 1.88 -4.33 12.26
C ARG A 46 3.08 -5.10 11.71
N ARG A 47 4.25 -4.45 11.68
CA ARG A 47 5.55 -5.10 11.52
C ARG A 47 6.45 -4.79 12.69
N VAL A 48 6.83 -5.84 13.42
CA VAL A 48 7.78 -5.73 14.53
C VAL A 48 9.19 -5.54 13.98
N LEU A 49 9.93 -4.58 14.54
CA LEU A 49 11.29 -4.25 14.16
C LEU A 49 12.21 -4.37 15.38
N PRO A 50 12.67 -5.59 15.72
CA PRO A 50 13.43 -5.83 16.95
C PRO A 50 14.78 -5.08 16.97
N HIS A 51 15.33 -4.76 15.80
CA HIS A 51 16.65 -4.14 15.67
C HIS A 51 16.63 -2.62 15.45
N ILE A 52 15.46 -1.96 15.54
CA ILE A 52 15.37 -0.51 15.31
C ILE A 52 16.18 0.30 16.35
N ASN A 53 16.46 -0.28 17.51
CA ASN A 53 17.27 0.33 18.57
C ASN A 53 18.66 -0.35 18.68
N SER A 54 19.13 -1.03 17.64
CA SER A 54 20.44 -1.69 17.67
C SER A 54 21.58 -0.67 17.88
N ALA A 55 22.56 -1.04 18.70
CA ALA A 55 23.81 -0.28 18.84
C ALA A 55 24.68 -0.39 17.57
N ASP A 56 24.56 -1.52 16.86
CA ASP A 56 25.16 -1.70 15.54
C ASP A 56 24.45 -0.82 14.52
N TRP A 57 25.20 0.12 13.96
CA TRP A 57 24.69 1.10 13.00
C TRP A 57 24.17 0.46 11.72
N GLY A 58 24.83 -0.58 11.18
CA GLY A 58 24.42 -1.24 9.95
C GLY A 58 23.09 -1.97 10.13
N VAL A 59 22.95 -2.69 11.24
CA VAL A 59 21.71 -3.39 11.59
C VAL A 59 20.58 -2.40 11.85
N ARG A 60 20.86 -1.29 12.55
CA ARG A 60 19.86 -0.24 12.80
C ARG A 60 19.38 0.42 11.51
N ASN A 61 20.30 0.82 10.64
CA ASN A 61 19.98 1.43 9.34
C ASN A 61 19.14 0.49 8.45
N GLN A 62 19.41 -0.82 8.50
CA GLN A 62 18.57 -1.80 7.81
C GLN A 62 17.15 -1.84 8.39
N ALA A 63 17.00 -1.85 9.72
CA ALA A 63 15.69 -1.83 10.37
C ALA A 63 14.91 -0.54 10.07
N GLU A 64 15.60 0.60 10.03
CA GLU A 64 15.07 1.91 9.64
C GLU A 64 14.53 1.90 8.20
N ARG A 65 15.30 1.35 7.24
CA ARG A 65 14.84 1.17 5.85
C ARG A 65 13.61 0.25 5.75
N GLN A 66 13.59 -0.82 6.53
CA GLN A 66 12.43 -1.71 6.58
C GLN A 66 11.19 -1.03 7.16
N ALA A 67 11.36 -0.13 8.14
CA ALA A 67 10.28 0.66 8.72
C ALA A 67 9.58 1.51 7.65
N VAL A 68 10.35 2.33 6.94
CA VAL A 68 9.84 3.23 5.90
C VAL A 68 9.18 2.44 4.77
N ASN A 69 9.85 1.39 4.27
CA ASN A 69 9.31 0.56 3.19
C ASN A 69 8.00 -0.12 3.60
N PHE A 70 7.91 -0.61 4.83
CA PHE A 70 6.71 -1.29 5.30
C PHE A 70 5.51 -0.35 5.39
N VAL A 71 5.68 0.89 5.85
CA VAL A 71 4.56 1.83 5.94
C VAL A 71 3.96 2.08 4.56
N VAL A 72 4.79 2.32 3.54
CA VAL A 72 4.33 2.60 2.18
C VAL A 72 3.78 1.34 1.50
N GLN A 73 4.59 0.29 1.39
CA GLN A 73 4.20 -0.95 0.70
C GLN A 73 3.10 -1.69 1.44
N GLY A 74 3.13 -1.63 2.77
CA GLY A 74 2.10 -2.24 3.60
C GLY A 74 0.76 -1.58 3.37
N SER A 75 0.73 -0.24 3.36
CA SER A 75 -0.49 0.51 3.12
C SER A 75 -1.05 0.32 1.71
N ALA A 76 -0.17 0.28 0.69
CA ALA A 76 -0.58 -0.03 -0.68
C ALA A 76 -1.21 -1.43 -0.78
N ALA A 77 -0.56 -2.44 -0.18
CA ALA A 77 -1.08 -3.80 -0.16
C ALA A 77 -2.43 -3.91 0.58
N ASP A 78 -2.65 -3.12 1.62
CA ASP A 78 -3.91 -3.10 2.35
C ASP A 78 -5.05 -2.51 1.48
N LEU A 79 -4.80 -1.42 0.77
CA LEU A 79 -5.75 -0.83 -0.20
C LEU A 79 -6.07 -1.80 -1.33
N CYS A 80 -5.06 -2.42 -1.95
CA CYS A 80 -5.27 -3.41 -3.01
C CYS A 80 -6.12 -4.59 -2.53
N LYS A 81 -5.84 -5.11 -1.33
CA LYS A 81 -6.65 -6.21 -0.76
C LYS A 81 -8.08 -5.77 -0.45
N MET A 82 -8.29 -4.55 0.02
CA MET A 82 -9.62 -4.02 0.23
C MET A 82 -10.39 -3.90 -1.10
N ALA A 83 -9.73 -3.43 -2.16
CA ALA A 83 -10.31 -3.40 -3.51
C ALA A 83 -10.74 -4.79 -3.96
N MET A 84 -9.84 -5.77 -3.85
CA MET A 84 -10.12 -7.16 -4.21
C MET A 84 -11.35 -7.71 -3.48
N ILE A 85 -11.43 -7.49 -2.15
CA ILE A 85 -12.56 -7.97 -1.34
C ILE A 85 -13.87 -7.30 -1.78
N ARG A 86 -13.88 -5.97 -1.97
CA ARG A 86 -15.09 -5.24 -2.38
C ARG A 86 -15.56 -5.67 -3.76
N ILE A 87 -14.66 -5.73 -4.74
CA ILE A 87 -14.97 -6.17 -6.11
C ILE A 87 -15.50 -7.61 -6.09
N PHE A 88 -14.83 -8.51 -5.37
CA PHE A 88 -15.27 -9.90 -5.25
C PHE A 88 -16.66 -10.01 -4.60
N SER A 89 -16.95 -9.20 -3.58
CA SER A 89 -18.28 -9.13 -2.97
C SER A 89 -19.34 -8.66 -3.96
N HIS A 90 -19.03 -7.68 -4.81
CA HIS A 90 -19.95 -7.21 -5.85
C HIS A 90 -20.23 -8.29 -6.90
N ILE A 91 -19.20 -8.99 -7.37
CA ILE A 91 -19.35 -10.12 -8.31
C ILE A 91 -20.24 -11.19 -7.69
N THR A 92 -19.94 -11.61 -6.46
CA THR A 92 -20.68 -12.68 -5.77
C THR A 92 -22.13 -12.33 -5.48
N SER A 93 -22.43 -11.03 -5.31
CA SER A 93 -23.79 -10.56 -5.02
C SER A 93 -24.60 -10.25 -6.29
N SER A 94 -23.95 -10.22 -7.46
CA SER A 94 -24.61 -9.97 -8.74
C SER A 94 -25.16 -11.26 -9.32
N ALA A 95 -26.35 -11.19 -9.92
CA ALA A 95 -26.92 -12.30 -10.67
C ALA A 95 -26.38 -12.40 -12.11
N THR A 96 -25.75 -11.34 -12.61
CA THR A 96 -25.36 -11.21 -14.02
C THR A 96 -23.84 -11.21 -14.22
N LEU A 97 -23.05 -10.76 -13.25
CA LEU A 97 -21.60 -10.64 -13.42
C LEU A 97 -20.92 -12.01 -13.30
N THR A 98 -20.19 -12.40 -14.34
CA THR A 98 -19.41 -13.65 -14.40
C THR A 98 -17.90 -13.42 -14.36
N ALA A 99 -17.49 -12.16 -14.16
CA ALA A 99 -16.08 -11.75 -14.10
C ALA A 99 -15.27 -12.58 -13.09
N ARG A 100 -14.07 -12.99 -13.49
CA ARG A 100 -13.15 -13.80 -12.68
C ARG A 100 -11.83 -13.09 -12.49
N LEU A 101 -11.40 -12.97 -11.23
CA LEU A 101 -10.05 -12.51 -10.93
C LEU A 101 -9.04 -13.59 -11.36
N VAL A 102 -8.15 -13.24 -12.29
CA VAL A 102 -7.12 -14.14 -12.84
C VAL A 102 -5.83 -14.00 -12.06
N ALA A 103 -5.37 -12.76 -11.86
CA ALA A 103 -4.11 -12.47 -11.21
C ALA A 103 -4.12 -11.10 -10.52
N GLN A 104 -3.25 -10.96 -9.52
CA GLN A 104 -2.90 -9.68 -8.92
C GLN A 104 -1.38 -9.49 -9.04
N ILE A 105 -0.96 -8.36 -9.60
CA ILE A 105 0.44 -8.05 -9.89
C ILE A 105 0.72 -6.67 -9.34
N HIS A 106 1.41 -6.60 -8.19
CA HIS A 106 1.63 -5.34 -7.48
C HIS A 106 0.31 -4.58 -7.19
N ASP A 107 0.05 -3.49 -7.88
CA ASP A 107 -1.15 -2.65 -7.77
C ASP A 107 -2.18 -2.93 -8.87
N GLU A 108 -1.90 -3.86 -9.78
CA GLU A 108 -2.78 -4.25 -10.88
C GLU A 108 -3.63 -5.48 -10.55
N LEU A 109 -4.91 -5.43 -10.94
CA LEU A 109 -5.86 -6.54 -10.85
C LEU A 109 -6.28 -6.96 -12.25
N LEU A 110 -5.94 -8.19 -12.64
CA LEU A 110 -6.26 -8.76 -13.94
C LEU A 110 -7.52 -9.62 -13.84
N PHE A 111 -8.54 -9.26 -14.62
CA PHE A 111 -9.81 -9.97 -14.68
C PHE A 111 -10.04 -10.55 -16.07
N GLU A 112 -10.76 -11.67 -16.10
CA GLU A 112 -11.37 -12.25 -17.28
C GLU A 112 -12.88 -11.99 -17.18
N VAL A 113 -13.46 -11.41 -18.23
CA VAL A 113 -14.83 -10.88 -18.24
C VAL A 113 -15.45 -11.19 -19.60
N GLU A 114 -16.74 -11.52 -19.62
CA GLU A 114 -17.49 -11.63 -20.87
C GLU A 114 -17.60 -10.27 -21.58
N ASP A 115 -17.50 -10.27 -22.91
CA ASP A 115 -17.47 -9.05 -23.72
C ASP A 115 -18.73 -8.19 -23.50
N GLU A 116 -19.89 -8.84 -23.31
CA GLU A 116 -21.17 -8.18 -23.04
C GLU A 116 -21.19 -7.42 -21.71
N GLN A 117 -20.37 -7.83 -20.74
CA GLN A 117 -20.32 -7.27 -19.38
C GLN A 117 -19.17 -6.27 -19.20
N LEU A 118 -18.27 -6.14 -20.19
CA LEU A 118 -17.02 -5.40 -20.07
C LEU A 118 -17.22 -3.97 -19.57
N GLN A 119 -18.15 -3.23 -20.15
CA GLN A 119 -18.37 -1.82 -19.82
C GLN A 119 -18.92 -1.63 -18.39
N GLU A 120 -19.91 -2.45 -18.01
CA GLU A 120 -20.50 -2.43 -16.67
C GLU A 120 -19.44 -2.79 -15.62
N PHE A 121 -18.71 -3.89 -15.85
CA PHE A 121 -17.71 -4.36 -14.93
C PHE A 121 -16.53 -3.38 -14.79
N ALA A 122 -16.09 -2.76 -15.89
CA ALA A 122 -15.03 -1.75 -15.86
C ALA A 122 -15.41 -0.52 -15.02
N LEU A 123 -16.66 -0.05 -15.11
CA LEU A 123 -17.19 1.02 -14.27
C LEU A 123 -17.27 0.64 -12.79
N LEU A 124 -17.69 -0.60 -12.51
CA LEU A 124 -17.75 -1.14 -11.16
C LEU A 124 -16.36 -1.22 -10.54
N VAL A 125 -15.37 -1.76 -11.25
CA VAL A 125 -13.98 -1.85 -10.76
C VAL A 125 -13.42 -0.46 -10.49
N LYS A 126 -13.57 0.46 -11.45
CA LYS A 126 -13.10 1.85 -11.30
C LYS A 126 -13.71 2.53 -10.08
N SER A 127 -15.03 2.59 -10.01
CA SER A 127 -15.73 3.22 -8.87
C SER A 127 -15.39 2.58 -7.53
N THR A 128 -15.30 1.25 -7.48
CA THR A 128 -14.96 0.51 -6.26
C THR A 128 -13.55 0.87 -5.78
N MET A 129 -12.56 0.88 -6.67
CA MET A 129 -11.17 1.19 -6.33
C MET A 129 -10.99 2.67 -5.95
N GLU A 130 -11.63 3.60 -6.67
CA GLU A 130 -11.56 5.03 -6.35
C GLU A 130 -12.25 5.34 -5.00
N SER A 131 -13.33 4.63 -4.66
CA SER A 131 -14.03 4.80 -3.37
C SER A 131 -13.15 4.50 -2.14
N LEU A 132 -12.06 3.76 -2.30
CA LEU A 132 -11.13 3.44 -1.22
C LEU A 132 -10.35 4.66 -0.71
N GLN A 133 -10.47 5.80 -1.38
CA GLN A 133 -9.99 7.07 -0.87
C GLN A 133 -10.56 7.38 0.52
N HIS A 134 -11.80 6.92 0.78
CA HIS A 134 -12.51 7.09 2.05
C HIS A 134 -13.06 5.75 2.55
N ILE A 135 -12.56 5.30 3.70
CA ILE A 135 -13.02 4.07 4.36
C ILE A 135 -13.34 4.42 5.82
N ASP A 136 -14.56 4.90 6.01
CA ASP A 136 -15.03 5.42 7.31
C ASP A 136 -14.96 4.39 8.43
N SER A 137 -15.27 3.12 8.12
CA SER A 137 -15.22 2.02 9.09
C SER A 137 -13.83 1.77 9.70
N LEU A 138 -12.77 2.22 9.02
CA LEU A 138 -11.38 2.12 9.47
C LEU A 138 -10.77 3.50 9.75
N GLY A 139 -11.53 4.60 9.60
CA GLY A 139 -11.03 5.97 9.75
C GLY A 139 -9.95 6.35 8.73
N VAL A 140 -9.94 5.70 7.57
CA VAL A 140 -8.93 5.93 6.53
C VAL A 140 -9.44 6.98 5.54
N HIS A 141 -8.76 8.14 5.50
CA HIS A 141 -9.05 9.21 4.55
C HIS A 141 -7.75 9.65 3.88
N LEU A 142 -7.61 9.35 2.59
CA LEU A 142 -6.44 9.76 1.82
C LEU A 142 -6.53 11.24 1.46
N THR A 143 -5.43 11.96 1.62
CA THR A 143 -5.30 13.37 1.23
C THR A 143 -5.30 13.56 -0.29
N VAL A 144 -4.99 12.51 -1.03
CA VAL A 144 -4.89 12.50 -2.49
C VAL A 144 -5.95 11.60 -3.10
N GLN A 145 -6.42 11.97 -4.30
CA GLN A 145 -7.35 11.15 -5.05
C GLN A 145 -6.67 9.89 -5.57
N LEU A 146 -7.35 8.75 -5.47
CA LEU A 146 -6.93 7.51 -6.09
C LEU A 146 -7.42 7.52 -7.53
N LYS A 147 -6.52 7.70 -8.50
CA LYS A 147 -6.85 7.59 -9.93
C LYS A 147 -6.75 6.13 -10.36
N VAL A 148 -7.80 5.61 -10.97
CA VAL A 148 -7.81 4.23 -11.51
C VAL A 148 -7.88 4.27 -13.03
N VAL A 149 -6.92 3.58 -13.65
CA VAL A 149 -6.84 3.37 -15.10
C VAL A 149 -7.33 1.95 -15.37
N VAL A 150 -8.26 1.81 -16.32
CA VAL A 150 -8.81 0.52 -16.72
C VAL A 150 -8.48 0.31 -18.19
N SER A 151 -7.90 -0.85 -18.50
CA SER A 151 -7.58 -1.26 -19.87
C SER A 151 -8.22 -2.60 -20.18
N SER A 152 -8.55 -2.83 -21.45
CA SER A 152 -9.11 -4.10 -21.92
C SER A 152 -8.47 -4.52 -23.23
N GLY A 153 -8.51 -5.81 -23.53
CA GLY A 153 -8.03 -6.39 -24.77
C GLY A 153 -8.15 -7.91 -24.77
N SER A 154 -8.19 -8.52 -25.96
CA SER A 154 -8.30 -9.98 -26.11
C SER A 154 -7.05 -10.74 -25.65
N SER A 155 -5.94 -10.03 -25.46
CA SER A 155 -4.71 -10.55 -24.84
C SER A 155 -4.10 -9.49 -23.94
N TRP A 156 -3.34 -9.91 -22.94
CA TRP A 156 -2.67 -8.99 -22.02
C TRP A 156 -1.68 -8.06 -22.74
N GLY A 157 -1.02 -8.53 -23.81
CA GLY A 157 -0.07 -7.74 -24.61
C GLY A 157 -0.72 -6.75 -25.58
N SER A 158 -2.04 -6.80 -25.78
CA SER A 158 -2.78 -5.97 -26.73
C SER A 158 -3.87 -5.13 -26.05
N MET A 159 -3.65 -4.75 -24.79
CA MET A 159 -4.60 -3.94 -24.03
C MET A 159 -4.61 -2.48 -24.48
N SER A 160 -5.80 -1.89 -24.53
CA SER A 160 -6.03 -0.46 -24.75
C SER A 160 -6.83 0.13 -23.59
N GLU A 161 -6.49 1.36 -23.20
CA GLU A 161 -7.20 2.08 -22.15
C GLU A 161 -8.67 2.30 -22.55
N LEU A 162 -9.59 2.00 -21.63
CA LEU A 162 -11.01 2.22 -21.82
C LEU A 162 -11.37 3.66 -21.45
N SER A 163 -12.04 4.35 -22.38
CA SER A 163 -12.64 5.67 -22.13
C SER A 163 -13.94 5.52 -21.34
N LEU A 164 -13.80 5.39 -20.02
CA LEU A 164 -14.94 5.34 -19.10
C LEU A 164 -15.42 6.77 -18.78
N PRO A 165 -16.75 7.01 -18.69
CA PRO A 165 -17.27 8.27 -18.18
C PRO A 165 -16.71 8.58 -16.79
N ALA A 166 -16.50 9.86 -16.50
CA ALA A 166 -16.10 10.28 -15.17
C ALA A 166 -17.14 9.78 -14.16
N THR A 167 -16.68 9.06 -13.15
CA THR A 167 -17.46 8.72 -11.97
C THR A 167 -17.89 10.05 -11.35
N SER A 168 -19.17 10.42 -11.52
CA SER A 168 -19.74 11.57 -10.82
C SER A 168 -19.53 11.33 -9.34
N SER A 169 -18.70 12.15 -8.70
CA SER A 169 -18.51 12.17 -7.25
C SER A 169 -19.90 12.21 -6.61
N CYS A 170 -20.33 11.10 -6.03
CA CYS A 170 -21.51 11.11 -5.18
C CYS A 170 -21.16 11.95 -3.94
N PRO A 171 -22.00 12.92 -3.54
CA PRO A 171 -21.69 13.89 -2.49
C PRO A 171 -21.48 13.27 -1.11
#